data_AF-A0A6H5I3J0-F1
#
_entry.id   AF-A0A6H5I3J0-F1
#
_cell.length_a   1.000
_cell.length_b   1.000
_cell.length_c   1.000
_cell.angle_alpha   90.00
_cell.angle_beta   90.00
_cell.angle_gamma   90.00
#
_symmetry.space_group_name_H-M   'P 1'
#
loop_
_entity.id
_entity.type
_entity.pdbx_description
1 polymer ?
#
loop_
_entity_poly.entity_id
_entity_poly.type
_entity_poly.pdbx_seq_one_letter_code
_entity_poly.pdbx_strand_id
1 'polypeptide(L)'
;MNNNSLTITNSYKSGENISVTVDLSANHDGYFQFAVCPLDNQAETEECFEAHPLLLAEDGSDKYYVGKKSGRLDIDLTLPKDLKCKQCSLRWHYHTANMWGMCENGRGQMGCGPQENYRTCSDVAIV
;
A
#
# COMPACT_ATOMS: atom_id res chain seq x y z
N MET A 1 2.57 8.31 -31.94
CA MET A 1 2.36 8.87 -30.58
C MET A 1 1.56 7.85 -29.82
N ASN A 2 2.17 7.18 -28.84
CA ASN A 2 1.53 6.08 -28.13
C ASN A 2 0.52 6.69 -27.14
N ASN A 3 -0.77 6.63 -27.48
CA ASN A 3 -1.86 6.91 -26.54
C ASN A 3 -1.91 5.79 -25.51
N ASN A 4 -1.01 5.81 -24.53
CA ASN A 4 -1.16 5.01 -23.32
C ASN A 4 -1.88 5.88 -22.28
N SER A 5 -3.18 6.08 -22.48
CA SER A 5 -4.00 6.80 -21.50
C SER A 5 -4.17 5.88 -20.29
N LEU A 6 -3.48 6.20 -19.19
CA LEU A 6 -3.70 5.53 -17.91
C LEU A 6 -5.16 5.75 -17.50
N THR A 7 -5.85 4.67 -17.17
CA THR A 7 -7.28 4.70 -16.87
C THR A 7 -7.45 4.94 -15.38
N ILE A 8 -7.93 6.13 -15.02
CA ILE A 8 -8.27 6.45 -13.64
C ILE A 8 -9.46 5.60 -13.21
N THR A 9 -9.23 4.74 -12.22
CA THR A 9 -10.23 3.79 -11.70
C THR A 9 -11.13 4.41 -10.63
N ASN A 10 -10.64 5.44 -9.92
CA ASN A 10 -11.42 6.17 -8.93
C ASN A 10 -10.86 7.58 -8.68
N SER A 11 -11.70 8.46 -8.13
CA SER A 11 -11.34 9.83 -7.77
C SER A 11 -11.73 10.14 -6.33
N TYR A 12 -10.81 10.65 -5.54
CA TYR A 12 -10.99 10.97 -4.12
C TYR A 12 -10.75 12.45 -3.84
N LYS A 13 -11.19 12.93 -2.69
CA LYS A 13 -10.85 14.28 -2.21
C LYS A 13 -9.56 14.24 -1.39
N SER A 14 -8.75 15.28 -1.53
CA SER A 14 -7.58 15.48 -0.67
C SER A 14 -7.98 15.45 0.82
N GLY A 15 -7.25 14.70 1.64
CA GLY A 15 -7.55 14.53 3.07
C GLY A 15 -8.73 13.61 3.41
N GLU A 16 -9.34 12.95 2.43
CA GLU A 16 -10.47 12.03 2.64
C GLU A 16 -10.04 10.70 3.28
N ASN A 17 -10.90 10.16 4.14
CA ASN A 17 -10.80 8.75 4.56
C ASN A 17 -11.44 7.88 3.47
N ILE A 18 -10.65 7.01 2.87
CA ILE A 18 -11.06 6.10 1.80
C ILE A 18 -11.09 4.66 2.32
N SER A 19 -11.97 3.83 1.77
CA SER A 19 -11.97 2.38 2.03
C SER A 19 -11.38 1.66 0.82
N VAL A 20 -10.27 0.95 1.02
CA VAL A 20 -9.65 0.11 -0.02
C VAL A 20 -9.95 -1.36 0.26
N THR A 21 -10.18 -2.13 -0.79
CA THR A 21 -10.38 -3.58 -0.66
C THR A 21 -9.11 -4.32 -1.07
N VAL A 22 -8.63 -5.22 -0.20
CA VAL A 22 -7.67 -6.27 -0.53
C VAL A 22 -8.40 -7.61 -0.62
N ASP A 23 -8.22 -8.35 -1.71
CA ASP A 23 -8.67 -9.74 -1.82
C ASP A 23 -7.50 -10.69 -1.50
N LEU A 24 -7.42 -11.10 -0.23
CA LEU A 24 -6.33 -11.94 0.27
C LEU A 24 -6.66 -13.42 0.07
N SER A 25 -6.22 -13.97 -1.05
CA SER A 25 -6.42 -15.38 -1.41
C SER A 25 -5.64 -16.35 -0.50
N ALA A 26 -4.45 -15.97 -0.04
CA ALA A 26 -3.62 -16.72 0.88
C ALA A 26 -3.01 -15.80 1.93
N ASN A 27 -3.12 -16.20 3.21
CA ASN A 27 -2.52 -15.46 4.32
C ASN A 27 -1.14 -16.05 4.64
N HIS A 28 -0.11 -15.21 4.51
CA HIS A 28 1.30 -15.52 4.78
C HIS A 28 1.83 -14.70 5.97
N ASP A 29 0.96 -14.38 6.93
CA ASP A 29 1.21 -13.53 8.10
C ASP A 29 1.73 -12.13 7.70
N GLY A 30 2.28 -11.36 8.63
CA GLY A 30 2.87 -10.05 8.33
C GLY A 30 1.85 -8.91 8.26
N TYR A 31 2.07 -7.95 7.37
CA TYR A 31 1.31 -6.71 7.34
C TYR A 31 1.19 -6.09 5.94
N PHE A 32 0.14 -5.30 5.75
CA PHE A 32 -0.01 -4.45 4.58
C PHE A 32 0.41 -3.03 4.90
N GLN A 33 1.00 -2.37 3.90
CA GLN A 33 1.22 -0.93 3.87
C GLN A 33 0.64 -0.37 2.57
N PHE A 34 0.27 0.90 2.64
CA PHE A 34 -0.32 1.61 1.52
C PHE A 34 0.43 2.92 1.29
N ALA A 35 0.58 3.31 0.05
CA ALA A 35 1.22 4.56 -0.33
C ALA A 35 0.60 5.09 -1.62
N VAL A 36 0.77 6.38 -1.88
CA VAL A 36 0.30 6.99 -3.13
C VAL A 36 1.42 7.80 -3.79
N CYS A 37 1.73 7.52 -5.04
CA CYS A 37 2.70 8.31 -5.80
C CYS A 37 1.97 9.27 -6.76
N PRO A 38 2.08 10.60 -6.60
CA PRO A 38 1.64 11.55 -7.62
C PRO A 38 2.51 11.41 -8.86
N LEU A 39 1.91 11.05 -10.00
CA LEU A 39 2.68 10.67 -11.17
C LEU A 39 3.12 11.83 -12.04
N ASP A 40 2.49 13.01 -12.04
CA ASP A 40 2.95 14.21 -12.80
C ASP A 40 3.52 13.98 -14.22
N ASN A 41 3.02 12.97 -14.95
CA ASN A 41 3.50 12.46 -16.25
C ASN A 41 4.88 11.75 -16.25
N GLN A 42 5.38 11.34 -15.10
CA GLN A 42 6.49 10.42 -14.87
C GLN A 42 6.00 9.04 -14.41
N ALA A 43 6.89 8.05 -14.48
CA ALA A 43 6.63 6.73 -13.90
C ALA A 43 6.76 6.79 -12.37
N GLU A 44 6.09 5.87 -11.68
CA GLU A 44 6.26 5.68 -10.24
C GLU A 44 7.68 5.24 -9.89
N THR A 45 8.16 5.68 -8.72
CA THR A 45 9.39 5.20 -8.11
C THR A 45 9.15 4.80 -6.66
N GLU A 46 10.05 4.00 -6.09
CA GLU A 46 9.96 3.61 -4.68
C GLU A 46 10.07 4.82 -3.76
N GLU A 47 10.96 5.76 -4.06
CA GLU A 47 11.16 7.00 -3.30
C GLU A 47 9.87 7.85 -3.28
N CYS A 48 9.12 7.85 -4.38
CA CYS A 48 7.84 8.54 -4.47
C CYS A 48 6.81 7.93 -3.50
N PHE A 49 6.74 6.61 -3.40
CA PHE A 49 5.85 5.94 -2.45
C PHE A 49 6.29 6.15 -1.01
N GLU A 50 7.60 6.09 -0.73
CA GLU A 50 8.16 6.32 0.61
C GLU A 50 7.91 7.74 1.11
N ALA A 51 7.85 8.73 0.20
CA ALA A 51 7.52 10.11 0.54
C ALA A 51 6.02 10.33 0.87
N HIS A 52 5.14 9.39 0.52
CA HIS A 52 3.69 9.54 0.61
C HIS A 52 2.99 8.28 1.14
N PRO A 53 3.32 7.80 2.35
CA PRO A 53 2.62 6.71 2.99
C PRO A 53 1.17 7.10 3.32
N LEU A 54 0.26 6.13 3.23
CA LEU A 54 -1.11 6.26 3.71
C LEU A 54 -1.24 5.61 5.09
N LEU A 55 -1.93 6.28 5.99
CA LEU A 55 -2.13 5.82 7.37
C LEU A 55 -3.51 5.21 7.54
N LEU A 56 -3.62 4.21 8.41
CA LEU A 56 -4.91 3.63 8.80
C LEU A 56 -5.78 4.69 9.45
N ALA A 57 -7.04 4.79 9.01
CA ALA A 57 -7.99 5.74 9.55
C ALA A 57 -8.39 5.45 11.02
N GLU A 58 -8.25 4.19 11.46
CA GLU A 58 -8.61 3.75 12.81
C GLU A 58 -7.68 4.31 13.89
N ASP A 59 -6.35 4.21 13.68
CA ASP A 59 -5.35 4.50 14.71
C ASP A 59 -4.17 5.35 14.22
N GLY A 60 -4.13 5.70 12.94
CA GLY A 60 -3.04 6.48 12.34
C GLY A 60 -1.73 5.70 12.15
N SER A 61 -1.73 4.38 12.35
CA SER A 61 -0.56 3.54 12.06
C SER A 61 -0.35 3.36 10.55
N ASP A 62 0.86 2.96 10.15
CA ASP A 62 1.24 2.73 8.75
C ASP A 62 1.20 1.24 8.35
N LYS A 63 0.81 0.36 9.29
CA LYS A 63 0.85 -1.10 9.13
C LYS A 63 -0.47 -1.75 9.54
N TYR A 64 -1.14 -2.34 8.57
CA TYR A 64 -2.27 -3.23 8.82
C TYR A 64 -1.79 -4.66 9.05
N TYR A 65 -1.77 -5.12 10.30
CA TYR A 65 -1.42 -6.51 10.60
C TYR A 65 -2.53 -7.48 10.18
N VAL A 66 -2.19 -8.42 9.31
CA VAL A 66 -3.16 -9.35 8.69
C VAL A 66 -3.77 -10.29 9.74
N GLY A 67 -2.98 -10.72 10.72
CA GLY A 67 -3.40 -11.69 11.73
C GLY A 67 -3.89 -12.97 11.06
N LYS A 68 -5.06 -13.49 11.46
CA LYS A 68 -5.66 -14.70 10.89
C LYS A 68 -6.70 -14.43 9.79
N LYS A 69 -6.77 -13.20 9.27
CA LYS A 69 -7.80 -12.78 8.29
C LYS A 69 -7.51 -13.35 6.90
N SER A 70 -8.54 -13.53 6.07
CA SER A 70 -8.42 -13.96 4.67
C SER A 70 -9.67 -13.55 3.88
N GLY A 71 -9.61 -13.65 2.55
CA GLY A 71 -10.66 -13.20 1.65
C GLY A 71 -10.70 -11.68 1.48
N ARG A 72 -11.90 -11.13 1.30
CA ARG A 72 -12.10 -9.70 1.06
C ARG A 72 -11.96 -8.90 2.37
N LEU A 73 -10.98 -8.01 2.42
CA LEU A 73 -10.68 -7.15 3.56
C LEU A 73 -10.82 -5.69 3.13
N ASP A 74 -11.80 -5.00 3.72
CA ASP A 74 -11.95 -3.56 3.56
C ASP A 74 -11.15 -2.84 4.64
N ILE A 75 -10.30 -1.91 4.23
CA ILE A 75 -9.32 -1.23 5.07
C ILE A 75 -9.45 0.27 4.84
N ASP A 76 -9.71 1.00 5.92
CA ASP A 76 -9.89 2.44 5.86
C ASP A 76 -8.55 3.17 6.01
N LEU A 77 -8.24 4.04 5.06
CA LEU A 77 -6.99 4.81 4.96
C LEU A 77 -7.28 6.31 4.92
N THR A 78 -6.38 7.11 5.47
CA THR A 78 -6.44 8.57 5.39
C THR A 78 -5.54 9.07 4.26
N LEU A 79 -6.12 9.77 3.27
CA LEU A 79 -5.32 10.46 2.24
C LEU A 79 -4.62 11.69 2.81
N PRO A 80 -3.44 12.09 2.29
CA PRO A 80 -2.77 13.31 2.75
C PRO A 80 -3.61 14.55 2.43
N LYS A 81 -3.67 15.51 3.37
CA LYS A 81 -4.54 16.71 3.25
C LYS A 81 -4.13 17.68 2.15
N ASP A 82 -2.85 17.70 1.78
CA ASP A 82 -2.29 18.65 0.83
C ASP A 82 -1.81 17.99 -0.48
N LEU A 83 -2.17 16.73 -0.70
CA LEU A 83 -1.81 15.99 -1.90
C LEU A 83 -2.95 16.02 -2.92
N LYS A 84 -2.68 16.58 -4.10
CA LYS A 84 -3.58 16.52 -5.25
C LYS A 84 -2.83 16.02 -6.46
N CYS A 85 -3.46 15.14 -7.22
CA CYS A 85 -2.88 14.59 -8.43
C CYS A 85 -3.98 14.16 -9.40
N LYS A 86 -3.84 14.54 -10.67
CA LYS A 86 -4.75 14.12 -11.74
C LYS A 86 -4.58 12.64 -12.06
N GLN A 87 -3.39 12.11 -11.80
CA GLN A 87 -3.02 10.72 -12.00
C GLN A 87 -2.03 10.36 -10.89
N CYS A 88 -2.43 9.43 -10.04
CA CYS A 88 -1.65 8.93 -8.93
C CYS A 88 -1.68 7.41 -8.97
N SER A 89 -0.57 6.78 -8.62
CA SER A 89 -0.51 5.34 -8.40
C SER A 89 -0.73 5.07 -6.92
N LEU A 90 -1.80 4.38 -6.54
CA LEU A 90 -2.02 3.88 -5.18
C LEU A 90 -1.44 2.48 -5.10
N ARG A 91 -0.44 2.28 -4.23
CA ARG A 91 0.23 1.00 -4.03
C ARG A 91 -0.26 0.31 -2.77
N TRP A 92 -0.65 -0.95 -2.93
CA TRP A 92 -0.69 -1.92 -1.84
C TRP A 92 0.65 -2.67 -1.81
N HIS A 93 1.27 -2.75 -0.64
CA HIS A 93 2.48 -3.55 -0.40
C HIS A 93 2.24 -4.50 0.76
N TYR A 94 2.25 -5.79 0.47
CA TYR A 94 2.21 -6.85 1.46
C TYR A 94 3.60 -7.36 1.76
N HIS A 95 4.06 -7.18 3.00
CA HIS A 95 5.24 -7.82 3.54
C HIS A 95 4.82 -9.04 4.37
N THR A 96 5.16 -10.23 3.88
CA THR A 96 4.81 -11.51 4.55
C THR A 96 5.69 -11.74 5.78
N ALA A 97 5.35 -12.73 6.62
CA ALA A 97 6.13 -13.09 7.80
C ALA A 97 6.21 -14.60 8.05
N ASN A 98 5.94 -15.42 7.03
CA ASN A 98 5.91 -16.87 7.11
C ASN A 98 7.24 -17.55 6.76
N MET A 99 8.34 -16.79 6.58
CA MET A 99 9.66 -17.34 6.35
C MET A 99 10.53 -17.22 7.60
N TRP A 100 11.32 -18.25 7.90
CA TRP A 100 12.30 -18.20 9.00
C TRP A 100 13.57 -17.50 8.54
N GLY A 101 14.13 -16.65 9.40
CA GLY A 101 15.44 -16.03 9.16
C GLY A 101 16.04 -15.40 10.40
N MET A 102 17.22 -14.81 10.23
CA MET A 102 17.99 -14.18 11.32
C MET A 102 17.54 -12.74 11.53
N CYS A 103 17.18 -12.39 12.76
CA CYS A 103 16.89 -11.01 13.14
C CYS A 103 18.18 -10.24 13.45
N GLU A 104 18.06 -8.92 13.57
CA GLU A 104 19.16 -8.02 13.96
C GLU A 104 19.78 -8.38 15.32
N ASN A 105 19.00 -8.94 16.24
CA ASN A 105 19.48 -9.39 17.54
C ASN A 105 20.24 -10.74 17.49
N GLY A 106 20.49 -11.28 16.30
CA GLY A 106 21.20 -12.54 16.08
C GLY A 106 20.39 -13.80 16.41
N ARG A 107 19.10 -13.68 16.75
CA ARG A 107 18.22 -14.83 16.95
C ARG A 107 17.47 -15.14 15.67
N GLY A 108 17.27 -16.43 15.41
CA GLY A 108 16.47 -16.89 14.29
C GLY A 108 15.01 -17.11 14.68
N GLN A 109 14.08 -16.50 13.95
CA GLN A 109 12.64 -16.63 14.17
C GLN A 109 11.86 -16.46 12.86
N MET A 110 10.56 -16.80 12.90
CA MET A 110 9.63 -16.53 11.81
C MET A 110 9.46 -15.03 11.58
N GLY A 111 9.42 -14.60 10.32
CA GLY A 111 9.26 -13.19 9.92
C GLY A 111 10.54 -12.36 10.00
N CYS A 112 11.69 -12.98 10.31
CA CYS A 112 12.99 -12.30 10.28
C CYS A 112 13.77 -12.62 9.01
N GLY A 113 14.72 -11.74 8.67
CA GLY A 113 15.46 -11.81 7.42
C GLY A 113 14.56 -11.52 6.21
N PRO A 114 15.00 -11.86 4.99
CA PRO A 114 14.24 -11.62 3.77
C PRO A 114 12.88 -12.34 3.81
N GLN A 115 11.82 -11.60 3.51
CA GLN A 115 10.45 -12.13 3.36
C GLN A 115 9.96 -11.92 1.93
N GLU A 116 8.95 -12.68 1.54
CA GLU A 116 8.27 -12.46 0.27
C GLU A 116 7.46 -11.16 0.32
N ASN A 117 7.43 -10.44 -0.81
CA ASN A 117 6.73 -9.17 -0.94
C ASN A 117 5.80 -9.21 -2.14
N TYR A 118 4.55 -8.79 -1.95
CA TYR A 118 3.59 -8.59 -3.03
C TYR A 118 3.28 -7.11 -3.15
N ARG A 119 3.22 -6.60 -4.37
CA ARG A 119 2.91 -5.20 -4.65
C ARG A 119 1.94 -5.11 -5.81
N THR A 120 0.93 -4.27 -5.67
CA THR A 120 0.01 -3.92 -6.76
C THR A 120 -0.23 -2.43 -6.76
N CYS A 121 -0.44 -1.87 -7.94
CA CYS A 121 -0.73 -0.45 -8.15
C CYS A 121 -2.13 -0.27 -8.73
N SER A 122 -2.77 0.85 -8.42
CA SER A 122 -4.05 1.26 -9.00
C SER A 122 -4.00 2.75 -9.36
N ASP A 123 -4.36 3.08 -10.60
CA ASP A 123 -4.41 4.47 -11.07
C ASP A 123 -5.66 5.16 -10.52
N VAL A 124 -5.45 6.25 -9.75
CA VAL A 124 -6.50 7.04 -9.10
C VAL A 124 -6.24 8.53 -9.30
N ALA A 125 -7.24 9.36 -9.00
CA ALA A 125 -7.07 10.82 -8.91
C ALA A 125 -7.40 11.32 -7.49
N ILE A 126 -6.72 12.39 -7.07
CA ILE A 126 -7.00 13.08 -5.81
C ILE A 126 -7.21 14.56 -6.12
N VAL A 127 -8.40 15.09 -5.83
CA VAL A 127 -8.86 16.45 -6.20
C VAL A 127 -9.06 17.40 -5.03
#